data_AF-A0A9X2N7R2-F1
#
_entry.id   AF-A0A9X2N7R2-F1
#
_cell.length_a   1.000
_cell.length_b   1.000
_cell.length_c   1.000
_cell.angle_alpha   90.00
_cell.angle_beta   90.00
_cell.angle_gamma   90.00
#
_symmetry.space_group_name_H-M   'P 1'
#
loop_
_entity.id
_entity.type
_entity.pdbx_description
1 polymer ?
#
loop_
_entity_poly.entity_id
_entity_poly.type
_entity_poly.pdbx_seq_one_letter_code
_entity_poly.pdbx_strand_id
1 'polypeptide(L)'
;MQYTDPPDPRTHLTSATTRHVLGLQHKLLTEARAFLGARGFTELLPPVIGPVTDPGGRGAKQVDVDFYGHRYKLMTSAILYKQASLLGFSKIFYVAPNVRLEPLETANTSRHLAEFHQLDVEVAGASRDDVLDLLQDLVSHVVRRVVEDAGDVLEALGRDSGAFTDLLGGAFGRLSHATAVETLRELGHPQSADAEIDWAGEAMLSEKHARPFFLVDYPKGSRGFYDRESTSTPGVLRNFDLIAPEGYGELCSGSEREHDYGRIVTRMRETGENPAKYAWYLDLVRTGIPASAGFGLGVQRFTRYVAGLDAVWQATAFPKLPGVVSP
;
A
#
# COMPACT_ATOMS: atom_id res chain seq x y z
N MET A 1 11.85 -21.67 -9.38
CA MET A 1 10.54 -21.94 -10.01
C MET A 1 10.45 -21.01 -11.21
N GLN A 2 10.30 -21.52 -12.44
CA GLN A 2 10.07 -20.65 -13.61
C GLN A 2 8.68 -20.03 -13.44
N TYR A 3 8.62 -18.70 -13.40
CA TYR A 3 7.36 -17.99 -13.26
C TYR A 3 6.56 -18.10 -14.56
N THR A 4 5.26 -18.32 -14.42
CA THR A 4 4.34 -18.37 -15.55
C THR A 4 3.93 -16.96 -15.91
N ASP A 5 4.28 -16.56 -17.14
CA ASP A 5 3.74 -15.35 -17.73
C ASP A 5 2.20 -15.43 -17.78
N PRO A 6 1.49 -14.29 -17.70
CA PRO A 6 0.05 -14.26 -17.85
C PRO A 6 -0.35 -14.87 -19.21
N PRO A 7 -1.40 -15.71 -19.25
CA PRO A 7 -1.92 -16.23 -20.50
C PRO A 7 -2.53 -15.09 -21.34
N ASP A 8 -2.81 -15.36 -22.62
CA ASP A 8 -3.49 -14.39 -23.47
C ASP A 8 -4.85 -13.97 -22.88
N PRO A 9 -5.35 -12.76 -23.19
CA PRO A 9 -6.56 -12.23 -22.56
C PRO A 9 -7.79 -13.13 -22.69
N ARG A 10 -7.95 -13.89 -23.78
CA ARG A 10 -9.10 -14.78 -23.94
C ARG A 10 -8.99 -15.94 -22.97
N THR A 11 -7.83 -16.61 -22.93
CA THR A 11 -7.60 -17.73 -22.01
C THR A 11 -7.70 -17.28 -20.55
N HIS A 12 -7.11 -16.12 -20.22
CA HIS A 12 -7.16 -15.55 -18.87
C HIS A 12 -8.59 -15.25 -18.42
N LEU A 13 -9.33 -14.45 -19.18
CA LEU A 13 -10.63 -13.92 -18.76
C LEU A 13 -11.75 -14.96 -18.80
N THR A 14 -11.61 -16.03 -19.60
CA THR A 14 -12.60 -17.12 -19.66
C THR A 14 -12.36 -18.23 -18.64
N SER A 15 -11.22 -18.22 -17.94
CA SER A 15 -10.91 -19.16 -16.88
C SER A 15 -11.87 -19.02 -15.67
N ALA A 16 -12.33 -20.15 -15.14
CA ALA A 16 -13.12 -20.18 -13.92
C ALA A 16 -12.36 -19.57 -12.73
N THR A 17 -11.07 -19.87 -12.59
CA THR A 17 -10.19 -19.32 -11.56
C THR A 17 -10.16 -17.79 -11.61
N THR A 18 -9.90 -17.21 -12.79
CA THR A 18 -9.84 -15.75 -12.95
C THR A 18 -11.18 -15.11 -12.61
N ARG A 19 -12.30 -15.72 -13.03
CA ARG A 19 -13.64 -15.22 -12.68
C ARG A 19 -13.91 -15.25 -11.18
N HIS A 20 -13.51 -16.32 -10.48
CA HIS A 20 -13.60 -16.41 -9.02
C HIS A 20 -12.74 -15.34 -8.34
N VAL A 21 -11.48 -15.16 -8.75
CA VAL A 21 -10.57 -14.16 -8.19
C VAL A 21 -11.11 -12.73 -8.38
N LEU A 22 -11.56 -12.36 -9.58
CA LEU A 22 -12.08 -11.03 -9.85
C LEU A 22 -13.42 -10.78 -9.13
N GLY A 23 -14.27 -11.81 -9.00
CA GLY A 23 -15.48 -11.75 -8.19
C GLY A 23 -15.17 -11.54 -6.70
N LEU A 24 -14.16 -12.24 -6.18
CA LEU A 24 -13.67 -12.06 -4.81
C LEU A 24 -13.13 -10.64 -4.60
N GLN A 25 -12.31 -10.12 -5.52
CA GLN A 25 -11.80 -8.75 -5.46
C GLN A 25 -12.93 -7.70 -5.43
N HIS A 26 -13.97 -7.90 -6.25
CA HIS A 26 -15.17 -7.07 -6.19
C HIS A 26 -15.83 -7.10 -4.81
N LYS A 27 -15.96 -8.29 -4.20
CA LYS A 27 -16.48 -8.42 -2.84
C LYS A 27 -15.59 -7.72 -1.81
N LEU A 28 -14.27 -7.91 -1.86
CA LEU A 28 -13.32 -7.24 -0.97
C LEU A 28 -13.50 -5.71 -0.97
N LEU A 29 -13.60 -5.11 -2.15
CA LEU A 29 -13.83 -3.67 -2.29
C LEU A 29 -15.23 -3.25 -1.85
N THR A 30 -16.25 -4.08 -2.08
CA THR A 30 -17.63 -3.80 -1.65
C THR A 30 -17.72 -3.74 -0.13
N GLU A 31 -17.16 -4.73 0.57
CA GLU A 31 -17.14 -4.76 2.03
C GLU A 31 -16.26 -3.64 2.61
N ALA A 32 -15.13 -3.32 1.96
CA ALA A 32 -14.28 -2.21 2.38
C ALA A 32 -15.02 -0.85 2.28
N ARG A 33 -15.74 -0.62 1.17
CA ARG A 33 -16.58 0.58 1.00
C ARG A 33 -17.69 0.64 2.04
N ALA A 34 -18.40 -0.47 2.27
CA ALA A 34 -19.45 -0.54 3.27
C ALA A 34 -18.92 -0.24 4.68
N PHE A 35 -17.78 -0.83 5.05
CA PHE A 35 -17.12 -0.60 6.33
C PHE A 35 -16.74 0.87 6.57
N LEU A 36 -16.12 1.50 5.57
CA LEU A 36 -15.68 2.90 5.63
C LEU A 36 -16.87 3.86 5.60
N GLY A 37 -17.85 3.61 4.72
CA GLY A 37 -19.09 4.39 4.65
C GLY A 37 -19.87 4.39 5.96
N ALA A 38 -20.01 3.23 6.61
CA ALA A 38 -20.64 3.11 7.93
C ALA A 38 -19.89 3.89 9.04
N ARG A 39 -18.61 4.24 8.83
CA ARG A 39 -17.78 5.03 9.75
C ARG A 39 -17.69 6.51 9.35
N GLY A 40 -18.53 6.94 8.40
CA GLY A 40 -18.64 8.33 7.96
C GLY A 40 -17.52 8.79 7.04
N PHE A 41 -16.83 7.87 6.37
CA PHE A 41 -15.88 8.24 5.32
C PHE A 41 -16.60 8.63 4.02
N THR A 42 -16.04 9.59 3.30
CA THR A 42 -16.51 9.98 1.97
C THR A 42 -15.59 9.40 0.89
N GLU A 43 -16.13 8.63 -0.05
CA GLU A 43 -15.39 8.24 -1.26
C GLU A 43 -15.26 9.46 -2.17
N LEU A 44 -14.04 9.85 -2.53
CA LEU A 44 -13.84 10.80 -3.64
C LEU A 44 -13.18 10.08 -4.82
N LEU A 45 -13.30 10.68 -5.99
CA LEU A 45 -12.65 10.18 -7.20
C LEU A 45 -11.23 10.77 -7.28
N PRO A 46 -10.18 9.93 -7.26
CA PRO A 46 -8.81 10.41 -7.27
C PRO A 46 -8.41 10.95 -8.64
N PRO A 47 -7.52 11.97 -8.70
CA PRO A 47 -6.88 12.33 -9.94
C PRO A 47 -5.94 11.20 -10.40
N VAL A 48 -5.88 10.97 -11.70
CA VAL A 48 -4.97 9.97 -12.32
C VAL A 48 -3.68 10.61 -12.82
N ILE A 49 -3.74 11.91 -13.18
CA ILE A 49 -2.60 12.71 -13.60
C ILE A 49 -2.50 13.99 -12.79
N GLY A 50 -1.29 14.55 -12.71
CA GLY A 50 -1.06 15.84 -12.06
C GLY A 50 0.36 16.35 -12.26
N PRO A 51 0.68 17.58 -11.82
CA PRO A 51 2.00 18.18 -12.03
C PRO A 51 3.12 17.45 -11.28
N VAL A 52 2.79 16.79 -10.17
CA VAL A 52 3.66 15.93 -9.36
C VAL A 52 2.88 14.73 -8.85
N THR A 53 3.60 13.68 -8.52
CA THR A 53 3.12 12.50 -7.80
C THR A 53 4.05 12.23 -6.62
N ASP A 54 3.73 11.25 -5.80
CA ASP A 54 4.64 10.70 -4.80
C ASP A 54 6.06 10.49 -5.38
N PRO A 55 7.12 10.98 -4.71
CA PRO A 55 8.51 10.86 -5.19
C PRO A 55 8.94 9.41 -5.41
N GLY A 56 8.27 8.44 -4.79
CA GLY A 56 8.56 7.02 -4.91
C GLY A 56 9.74 6.59 -4.02
N GLY A 57 10.01 5.30 -4.07
CA GLY A 57 11.13 4.65 -3.37
C GLY A 57 11.61 3.43 -4.17
N ARG A 58 12.68 2.79 -3.69
CA ARG A 58 13.22 1.52 -4.22
C ARG A 58 13.45 1.48 -5.75
N GLY A 59 13.80 2.60 -6.36
CA GLY A 59 14.15 2.67 -7.78
C GLY A 59 12.96 2.66 -8.76
N ALA A 60 11.72 2.62 -8.28
CA ALA A 60 10.53 2.76 -9.13
C ALA A 60 10.50 4.16 -9.77
N LYS A 61 10.24 4.22 -11.08
CA LYS A 61 10.22 5.48 -11.84
C LYS A 61 8.79 5.96 -12.09
N GLN A 62 8.66 7.28 -12.18
CA GLN A 62 7.42 7.97 -12.53
C GLN A 62 7.25 8.06 -14.06
N VAL A 63 6.01 8.06 -14.54
CA VAL A 63 5.68 8.27 -15.96
C VAL A 63 5.34 9.73 -16.20
N ASP A 64 5.92 10.34 -17.23
CA ASP A 64 5.55 11.69 -17.66
C ASP A 64 4.50 11.68 -18.77
N VAL A 65 3.64 12.69 -18.76
CA VAL A 65 2.56 12.91 -19.73
C VAL A 65 2.66 14.35 -20.23
N ASP A 66 2.53 14.57 -21.55
CA ASP A 66 2.31 15.91 -22.07
C ASP A 66 0.83 16.29 -21.88
N PHE A 67 0.60 17.29 -21.04
CA PHE A 67 -0.71 17.87 -20.78
C PHE A 67 -0.76 19.27 -21.37
N TYR A 68 -1.14 19.37 -22.64
CA TYR A 68 -1.24 20.62 -23.39
C TYR A 68 0.06 21.44 -23.37
N GLY A 69 1.22 20.78 -23.55
CA GLY A 69 2.54 21.42 -23.49
C GLY A 69 3.12 21.58 -22.09
N HIS A 70 2.44 21.07 -21.05
CA HIS A 70 2.94 21.02 -19.68
C HIS A 70 3.28 19.58 -19.28
N ARG A 71 4.42 19.39 -18.59
CA ARG A 71 4.82 18.07 -18.09
C ARG A 71 4.00 17.68 -16.86
N TYR A 72 3.14 16.69 -17.02
CA TYR A 72 2.38 16.05 -15.95
C TYR A 72 2.93 14.65 -15.68
N LYS A 73 2.42 14.01 -14.64
CA LYS A 73 2.79 12.66 -14.23
C LYS A 73 1.55 11.80 -14.03
N LEU A 74 1.64 10.53 -14.35
CA LEU A 74 0.69 9.53 -13.83
C LEU A 74 0.96 9.34 -12.33
N MET A 75 -0.11 9.16 -11.56
CA MET A 75 0.00 8.95 -10.12
C MET A 75 0.67 7.61 -9.82
N THR A 76 1.74 7.65 -9.03
CA THR A 76 2.37 6.51 -8.33
C THR A 76 1.73 6.28 -6.95
N SER A 77 1.12 7.33 -6.40
CA SER A 77 0.25 7.36 -5.22
C SER A 77 -0.48 8.71 -5.18
N ALA A 78 -1.71 8.73 -4.67
CA ALA A 78 -2.50 9.95 -4.49
C ALA A 78 -2.17 10.72 -3.19
N ILE A 79 -1.04 10.43 -2.51
CA ILE A 79 -0.69 10.94 -1.17
C ILE A 79 -0.92 12.45 -0.96
N LEU A 80 -0.43 13.28 -1.88
CA LEU A 80 -0.57 14.74 -1.77
C LEU A 80 -2.03 15.18 -1.92
N TYR A 81 -2.78 14.51 -2.81
CA TYR A 81 -4.18 14.82 -3.08
C TYR A 81 -5.09 14.35 -1.96
N LYS A 82 -4.87 13.15 -1.38
CA LYS A 82 -5.67 12.68 -0.25
C LYS A 82 -5.51 13.56 0.98
N GLN A 83 -4.29 14.05 1.25
CA GLN A 83 -4.06 15.01 2.33
C GLN A 83 -4.72 16.37 2.03
N ALA A 84 -4.59 16.88 0.80
CA ALA A 84 -5.23 18.13 0.40
C ALA A 84 -6.77 18.07 0.47
N SER A 85 -7.36 16.91 0.16
CA SER A 85 -8.81 16.70 0.27
C SER A 85 -9.35 16.80 1.69
N LEU A 86 -8.49 16.74 2.71
CA LEU A 86 -8.89 16.98 4.10
C LEU A 86 -9.32 18.43 4.37
N LEU A 87 -9.02 19.36 3.46
CA LEU A 87 -9.57 20.73 3.51
C LEU A 87 -11.09 20.75 3.28
N GLY A 88 -11.64 19.74 2.60
CA GLY A 88 -13.08 19.61 2.35
C GLY A 88 -13.79 18.61 3.26
N PHE A 89 -13.10 17.55 3.70
CA PHE A 89 -13.71 16.43 4.43
C PHE A 89 -12.77 15.88 5.49
N SER A 90 -13.25 15.59 6.70
CA SER A 90 -12.38 15.06 7.77
C SER A 90 -11.96 13.60 7.62
N LYS A 91 -12.68 12.82 6.80
CA LYS A 91 -12.44 11.39 6.57
C LYS A 91 -12.74 11.04 5.12
N ILE A 92 -11.72 10.62 4.38
CA ILE A 92 -11.87 10.28 2.96
C ILE A 92 -11.24 8.93 2.63
N PHE A 93 -11.70 8.34 1.54
CA PHE A 93 -10.97 7.26 0.90
C PHE A 93 -11.09 7.32 -0.62
N TYR A 94 -10.13 6.72 -1.31
CA TYR A 94 -10.09 6.50 -2.75
C TYR A 94 -9.94 5.02 -3.06
N VAL A 95 -10.47 4.60 -4.21
CA VAL A 95 -9.93 3.43 -4.93
C VAL A 95 -9.10 3.97 -6.08
N ALA A 96 -7.81 4.19 -5.82
CA ALA A 96 -6.91 4.91 -6.70
C ALA A 96 -6.14 3.99 -7.64
N PRO A 97 -6.21 4.19 -8.97
CA PRO A 97 -5.29 3.56 -9.90
C PRO A 97 -3.92 4.24 -9.77
N ASN A 98 -2.86 3.44 -9.80
CA ASN A 98 -1.49 3.89 -9.68
C ASN A 98 -0.63 3.22 -10.75
N VAL A 99 0.33 3.96 -11.28
CA VAL A 99 1.30 3.51 -12.26
C VAL A 99 2.72 3.74 -11.74
N ARG A 100 3.50 2.67 -11.63
CA ARG A 100 4.92 2.69 -11.24
C ARG A 100 5.73 1.92 -12.27
N LEU A 101 6.75 2.55 -12.83
CA LEU A 101 7.71 1.83 -13.66
C LEU A 101 8.71 1.15 -12.73
N GLU A 102 8.35 -0.04 -12.29
CA GLU A 102 9.17 -0.85 -11.38
C GLU A 102 10.49 -1.28 -12.05
N PRO A 103 11.58 -1.45 -11.28
CA PRO A 103 12.84 -1.97 -11.80
C PRO A 103 12.67 -3.33 -12.50
N LEU A 104 13.41 -3.61 -13.56
CA LEU A 104 13.20 -4.81 -14.40
C LEU A 104 13.44 -6.12 -13.62
N GLU A 105 14.34 -6.10 -12.63
CA GLU A 105 14.59 -7.23 -11.73
C GLU A 105 13.34 -7.64 -10.92
N THR A 106 12.37 -6.74 -10.75
CA THR A 106 11.12 -7.02 -10.03
C THR A 106 10.15 -7.87 -10.82
N ALA A 107 10.34 -8.01 -12.14
CA ALA A 107 9.48 -8.81 -13.01
C ALA A 107 9.32 -10.26 -12.51
N ASN A 108 10.33 -10.79 -11.80
CA ASN A 108 10.36 -12.17 -11.30
C ASN A 108 9.95 -12.32 -9.83
N THR A 109 9.42 -11.28 -9.18
CA THR A 109 9.14 -11.31 -7.73
C THR A 109 7.70 -11.69 -7.39
N SER A 110 6.84 -11.91 -8.40
CA SER A 110 5.41 -12.25 -8.26
C SER A 110 4.55 -11.27 -7.45
N ARG A 111 5.11 -10.14 -7.01
CA ARG A 111 4.45 -9.16 -6.12
C ARG A 111 4.34 -7.74 -6.70
N HIS A 112 4.84 -7.53 -7.92
CA HIS A 112 4.89 -6.22 -8.57
C HIS A 112 4.04 -6.21 -9.85
N LEU A 113 3.38 -5.07 -10.05
CA LEU A 113 2.71 -4.67 -11.27
C LEU A 113 3.12 -3.23 -11.56
N ALA A 114 3.23 -2.89 -12.84
CA ALA A 114 3.41 -1.53 -13.26
C ALA A 114 2.13 -0.70 -13.11
N GLU A 115 0.96 -1.33 -13.18
CA GLU A 115 -0.35 -0.72 -12.94
C GLU A 115 -1.09 -1.51 -11.85
N PHE A 116 -1.54 -0.83 -10.80
CA PHE A 116 -2.21 -1.43 -9.65
C PHE A 116 -3.17 -0.45 -9.01
N HIS A 117 -3.99 -0.93 -8.07
CA HIS A 117 -4.96 -0.11 -7.36
C HIS A 117 -4.69 -0.11 -5.86
N GLN A 118 -4.94 1.03 -5.21
CA GLN A 118 -4.88 1.15 -3.76
C GLN A 118 -6.23 1.62 -3.22
N LEU A 119 -6.67 1.02 -2.12
CA LEU A 119 -7.63 1.64 -1.23
C LEU A 119 -6.86 2.61 -0.34
N ASP A 120 -6.84 3.88 -0.75
CA ASP A 120 -6.18 4.96 -0.04
C ASP A 120 -7.15 5.56 0.99
N VAL A 121 -6.72 5.69 2.24
CA VAL A 121 -7.51 6.24 3.34
C VAL A 121 -6.73 7.38 3.99
N GLU A 122 -7.41 8.47 4.33
CA GLU A 122 -6.82 9.60 5.06
C GLU A 122 -7.82 10.19 6.07
N VAL A 123 -7.35 10.48 7.28
CA VAL A 123 -8.17 10.95 8.40
C VAL A 123 -7.55 12.19 9.03
N ALA A 124 -8.30 13.29 9.05
CA ALA A 124 -7.91 14.52 9.73
C ALA A 124 -7.89 14.32 11.25
N GLY A 125 -6.86 14.85 11.90
CA GLY A 125 -6.64 14.80 13.34
C GLY A 125 -6.19 13.43 13.88
N ALA A 126 -6.10 12.41 13.04
CA ALA A 126 -5.68 11.07 13.47
C ALA A 126 -4.15 10.99 13.68
N SER A 127 -3.77 10.18 14.66
CA SER A 127 -2.40 9.71 14.87
C SER A 127 -2.13 8.42 14.07
N ARG A 128 -0.85 8.00 14.04
CA ARG A 128 -0.51 6.67 13.53
C ARG A 128 -1.34 5.55 14.19
N ASP A 129 -1.49 5.60 15.51
CA ASP A 129 -2.12 4.51 16.27
C ASP A 129 -3.61 4.39 15.93
N ASP A 130 -4.29 5.51 15.72
CA ASP A 130 -5.71 5.52 15.28
C ASP A 130 -5.90 4.82 13.92
N VAL A 131 -4.96 5.02 12.98
CA VAL A 131 -5.07 4.42 11.66
C VAL A 131 -4.57 2.97 11.61
N LEU A 132 -3.72 2.55 12.54
CA LEU A 132 -3.39 1.13 12.74
C LEU A 132 -4.63 0.35 13.20
N ASP A 133 -5.36 0.90 14.16
CA ASP A 133 -6.60 0.29 14.67
C ASP A 133 -7.69 0.27 13.59
N LEU A 134 -7.84 1.36 12.82
CA LEU A 134 -8.74 1.39 11.68
C LEU A 134 -8.40 0.34 10.61
N LEU A 135 -7.11 0.19 10.29
CA LEU A 135 -6.66 -0.74 9.26
C LEU A 135 -6.85 -2.19 9.68
N GLN A 136 -6.52 -2.56 10.93
CA GLN A 136 -6.77 -3.93 11.39
C GLN A 136 -8.27 -4.26 11.40
N ASP A 137 -9.12 -3.32 11.81
CA ASP A 137 -10.57 -3.51 11.83
C ASP A 137 -11.13 -3.67 10.43
N LEU A 138 -10.65 -2.87 9.48
CA LEU A 138 -11.02 -2.94 8.08
C LEU A 138 -10.64 -4.30 7.48
N VAL A 139 -9.39 -4.73 7.63
CA VAL A 139 -8.90 -6.01 7.10
C VAL A 139 -9.66 -7.17 7.74
N SER A 140 -9.81 -7.17 9.06
CA SER A 140 -10.53 -8.21 9.79
C SER A 140 -12.00 -8.29 9.40
N HIS A 141 -12.65 -7.14 9.22
CA HIS A 141 -14.04 -7.08 8.75
C HIS A 141 -14.17 -7.69 7.35
N VAL A 142 -13.36 -7.23 6.39
CA VAL A 142 -13.43 -7.70 5.01
C VAL A 142 -13.16 -9.20 4.91
N VAL A 143 -12.11 -9.71 5.59
CA VAL A 143 -11.79 -11.14 5.62
C VAL A 143 -12.94 -11.95 6.25
N ARG A 144 -13.51 -11.47 7.37
CA ARG A 144 -14.67 -12.12 8.00
C ARG A 144 -15.85 -12.26 7.03
N ARG A 145 -16.20 -11.18 6.33
CA ARG A 145 -17.31 -11.19 5.35
C ARG A 145 -17.02 -12.11 4.16
N VAL A 146 -15.76 -12.24 3.75
CA VAL A 146 -15.37 -13.22 2.72
C VAL A 146 -15.52 -14.66 3.22
N VAL A 147 -15.03 -14.98 4.42
CA VAL A 147 -15.18 -16.32 5.00
C VAL A 147 -16.66 -16.69 5.18
N GLU A 148 -17.49 -15.74 5.63
CA GLU A 148 -18.92 -15.96 5.87
C GLU A 148 -19.74 -16.10 4.59
N ASP A 149 -19.51 -15.26 3.58
CA ASP A 149 -20.39 -15.20 2.41
C ASP A 149 -19.78 -15.76 1.10
N ALA A 150 -18.48 -16.08 1.05
CA ALA A 150 -17.78 -16.51 -0.17
C ALA A 150 -16.87 -17.73 0.08
N GLY A 151 -17.24 -18.59 1.05
CA GLY A 151 -16.49 -19.81 1.36
C GLY A 151 -16.42 -20.81 0.19
N ASP A 152 -17.48 -20.90 -0.62
CA ASP A 152 -17.52 -21.71 -1.85
C ASP A 152 -16.51 -21.22 -2.90
N VAL A 153 -16.35 -19.90 -3.04
CA VAL A 153 -15.35 -19.28 -3.92
C VAL A 153 -13.93 -19.57 -3.41
N LEU A 154 -13.69 -19.49 -2.09
CA LEU A 154 -12.40 -19.85 -1.50
C LEU A 154 -12.06 -21.32 -1.74
N GLU A 155 -13.02 -22.23 -1.52
CA GLU A 155 -12.86 -23.67 -1.78
C GLU A 155 -12.54 -23.93 -3.26
N ALA A 156 -13.25 -23.27 -4.18
CA ALA A 156 -13.00 -23.39 -5.61
C ALA A 156 -11.61 -22.86 -6.04
N LEU A 157 -11.01 -21.96 -5.26
CA LEU A 157 -9.64 -21.48 -5.43
C LEU A 157 -8.61 -22.34 -4.69
N GLY A 158 -9.03 -23.36 -3.96
CA GLY A 158 -8.16 -24.20 -3.13
C GLY A 158 -7.65 -23.50 -1.87
N ARG A 159 -8.30 -22.42 -1.43
CA ARG A 159 -7.93 -21.66 -0.23
C ARG A 159 -8.76 -22.12 0.96
N ASP A 160 -8.11 -22.72 1.95
CA ASP A 160 -8.76 -23.11 3.20
C ASP A 160 -9.19 -21.87 4.00
N SER A 161 -10.49 -21.78 4.31
CA SER A 161 -11.05 -20.74 5.19
C SER A 161 -10.42 -20.74 6.59
N GLY A 162 -9.96 -21.90 7.07
CA GLY A 162 -9.24 -22.05 8.33
C GLY A 162 -7.93 -21.25 8.40
N ALA A 163 -7.35 -20.89 7.24
CA ALA A 163 -6.14 -20.06 7.16
C ALA A 163 -6.33 -18.66 7.77
N PHE A 164 -7.57 -18.19 7.90
CA PHE A 164 -7.88 -16.89 8.50
C PHE A 164 -8.19 -16.94 10.00
N THR A 165 -8.12 -18.11 10.64
CA THR A 165 -8.44 -18.28 12.07
C THR A 165 -7.59 -17.37 12.94
N ASP A 166 -6.27 -17.31 12.71
CA ASP A 166 -5.35 -16.47 13.49
C ASP A 166 -5.54 -14.98 13.24
N LEU A 167 -5.87 -14.59 12.00
CA LEU A 167 -6.19 -13.21 11.63
C LEU A 167 -7.47 -12.74 12.32
N LEU A 168 -8.51 -13.58 12.36
CA LEU A 168 -9.81 -13.26 12.95
C LEU A 168 -9.86 -13.45 14.46
N GLY A 169 -8.90 -14.18 15.03
CA GLY A 169 -8.86 -14.57 16.44
C GLY A 169 -8.23 -13.56 17.39
N GLY A 170 -7.62 -12.48 16.90
CA GLY A 170 -7.05 -11.45 17.79
C GLY A 170 -6.41 -10.26 17.08
N ALA A 171 -5.91 -9.32 17.87
CA ALA A 171 -5.26 -8.11 17.37
C ALA A 171 -3.97 -8.43 16.59
N PHE A 172 -3.63 -7.54 15.65
CA PHE A 172 -2.41 -7.65 14.87
C PHE A 172 -1.20 -7.25 15.72
N GLY A 173 -0.10 -7.99 15.57
CA GLY A 173 1.14 -7.70 16.30
C GLY A 173 1.77 -6.38 15.85
N ARG A 174 2.67 -5.83 16.68
CA ARG A 174 3.52 -4.69 16.32
C ARG A 174 4.97 -5.08 16.50
N LEU A 175 5.77 -4.91 15.46
CA LEU A 175 7.20 -5.18 15.43
C LEU A 175 7.91 -3.90 14.99
N SER A 176 8.79 -3.36 15.84
CA SER A 176 9.57 -2.19 15.46
C SER A 176 10.56 -2.54 14.36
N HIS A 177 10.90 -1.57 13.51
CA HIS A 177 11.95 -1.73 12.48
C HIS A 177 13.27 -2.20 13.09
N ALA A 178 13.70 -1.60 14.21
CA ALA A 178 14.92 -2.00 14.90
C ALA A 178 14.91 -3.49 15.28
N THR A 179 13.82 -3.97 15.89
CA THR A 179 13.66 -5.38 16.25
C THR A 179 13.57 -6.29 15.02
N ALA A 180 12.94 -5.83 13.94
CA ALA A 180 12.90 -6.55 12.66
C ALA A 180 14.29 -6.73 12.05
N VAL A 181 15.12 -5.68 12.09
CA VAL A 181 16.52 -5.71 11.63
C VAL A 181 17.36 -6.69 12.46
N GLU A 182 17.23 -6.65 13.79
CA GLU A 182 17.89 -7.59 14.70
C GLU A 182 17.48 -9.04 14.39
N THR A 183 16.17 -9.29 14.29
CA THR A 183 15.61 -10.61 13.96
C THR A 183 16.17 -11.13 12.63
N LEU A 184 16.25 -10.29 11.60
CA LEU A 184 16.78 -10.69 10.30
C LEU A 184 18.27 -11.03 10.36
N ARG A 185 19.07 -10.23 11.09
CA ARG A 185 20.50 -10.51 11.28
C ARG A 185 20.74 -11.81 12.05
N GLU A 186 19.91 -12.11 13.05
CA GLU A 186 19.94 -13.40 13.77
C GLU A 186 19.61 -14.58 12.86
N LEU A 187 18.72 -14.39 11.89
CA LEU A 187 18.41 -15.38 10.86
C LEU A 187 19.50 -15.47 9.76
N GLY A 188 20.60 -14.74 9.89
CA GLY A 188 21.70 -14.72 8.93
C GLY A 188 21.41 -13.88 7.68
N HIS A 189 20.36 -13.07 7.68
CA HIS A 189 20.04 -12.13 6.59
C HIS A 189 20.64 -10.75 6.87
N PRO A 190 21.60 -10.27 6.04
CA PRO A 190 22.16 -8.94 6.20
C PRO A 190 21.09 -7.87 5.93
N GLN A 191 20.70 -7.14 6.96
CA GLN A 191 19.75 -6.03 6.86
C GLN A 191 20.37 -4.73 7.41
N SER A 192 20.24 -3.63 6.67
CA SER A 192 20.69 -2.31 7.12
C SER A 192 19.69 -1.70 8.11
N ALA A 193 20.21 -1.02 9.14
CA ALA A 193 19.40 -0.29 10.12
C ALA A 193 18.95 1.10 9.60
N ASP A 194 19.58 1.59 8.53
CA ASP A 194 19.32 2.93 7.96
C ASP A 194 18.43 2.87 6.70
N ALA A 195 17.99 1.68 6.32
CA ALA A 195 17.20 1.44 5.11
C ALA A 195 15.88 0.74 5.43
N GLU A 196 14.98 0.69 4.45
CA GLU A 196 13.79 -0.14 4.55
C GLU A 196 14.15 -1.64 4.63
N ILE A 197 13.24 -2.45 5.17
CA ILE A 197 13.36 -3.91 5.13
C ILE A 197 13.29 -4.35 3.67
N ASP A 198 14.33 -5.05 3.20
CA ASP A 198 14.34 -5.52 1.81
C ASP A 198 13.31 -6.63 1.58
N TRP A 199 13.01 -6.93 0.31
CA TRP A 199 11.94 -7.86 -0.02
C TRP A 199 12.19 -9.29 0.48
N ALA A 200 13.46 -9.73 0.56
CA ALA A 200 13.78 -11.06 1.07
C ALA A 200 13.59 -11.12 2.58
N GLY A 201 14.05 -10.10 3.31
CA GLY A 201 13.81 -9.95 4.73
C GLY A 201 12.33 -9.86 5.07
N GLU A 202 11.56 -9.10 4.30
CA GLU A 202 10.11 -9.00 4.45
C GLU A 202 9.42 -10.37 4.29
N ALA A 203 9.82 -11.17 3.28
CA ALA A 203 9.30 -12.52 3.08
C ALA A 203 9.64 -13.45 4.25
N MET A 204 10.88 -13.40 4.76
CA MET A 204 11.29 -14.19 5.94
C MET A 204 10.49 -13.83 7.20
N LEU A 205 10.26 -12.53 7.44
CA LEU A 205 9.43 -12.09 8.56
C LEU A 205 7.97 -12.53 8.35
N SER A 206 7.44 -12.38 7.13
CA SER A 206 6.11 -12.83 6.74
C SER A 206 5.88 -14.32 6.99
N GLU A 207 6.82 -15.20 6.61
CA GLU A 207 6.73 -16.64 6.84
C GLU A 207 6.78 -17.05 8.32
N LYS A 208 7.45 -16.26 9.17
CA LYS A 208 7.61 -16.54 10.61
C LYS A 208 6.35 -16.25 11.43
N HIS A 209 5.44 -15.43 10.91
CA HIS A 209 4.24 -15.01 11.65
C HIS A 209 3.01 -15.75 11.15
N ALA A 210 2.14 -16.19 12.07
CA ALA A 210 0.89 -16.87 11.74
C ALA A 210 -0.27 -15.90 11.41
N ARG A 211 -0.11 -14.62 11.73
CA ARG A 211 -1.12 -13.56 11.54
C ARG A 211 -0.50 -12.29 10.98
N PRO A 212 -1.30 -11.41 10.35
CA PRO A 212 -0.81 -10.11 9.96
C PRO A 212 -0.24 -9.31 11.15
N PHE A 213 0.79 -8.53 10.89
CA PHE A 213 1.44 -7.68 11.88
C PHE A 213 1.94 -6.39 11.26
N PHE A 214 2.07 -5.36 12.10
CA PHE A 214 2.58 -4.06 11.71
C PHE A 214 4.09 -3.98 11.92
N LEU A 215 4.83 -3.67 10.86
CA LEU A 215 6.20 -3.19 10.96
C LEU A 215 6.17 -1.67 11.14
N VAL A 216 6.61 -1.16 12.28
CA VAL A 216 6.49 0.26 12.65
C VAL A 216 7.85 0.92 12.83
N ASP A 217 7.88 2.26 12.90
CA ASP A 217 9.04 3.02 13.36
C ASP A 217 10.26 2.95 12.42
N TYR A 218 10.05 3.08 11.11
CA TYR A 218 11.14 3.09 10.13
C TYR A 218 12.09 4.30 10.33
N PRO A 219 13.38 4.16 9.96
CA PRO A 219 14.36 5.22 10.12
C PRO A 219 14.09 6.40 9.17
N LYS A 220 14.34 7.61 9.64
CA LYS A 220 14.28 8.84 8.85
C LYS A 220 15.20 8.73 7.64
N GLY A 221 14.69 9.14 6.48
CA GLY A 221 15.41 9.05 5.20
C GLY A 221 15.08 7.79 4.39
N SER A 222 14.51 6.76 5.01
CA SER A 222 14.02 5.58 4.29
C SER A 222 12.69 5.80 3.57
N ARG A 223 11.94 6.85 3.91
CA ARG A 223 10.57 7.13 3.41
C ARG A 223 10.40 8.58 2.97
N GLY A 224 9.26 8.85 2.33
CA GLY A 224 8.91 10.15 1.76
C GLY A 224 8.94 11.32 2.74
N PHE A 225 9.06 12.54 2.21
CA PHE A 225 9.14 13.78 3.01
C PHE A 225 7.88 14.06 3.84
N TYR A 226 6.76 13.44 3.49
CA TYR A 226 5.45 13.62 4.13
C TYR A 226 5.27 12.71 5.36
N ASP A 227 6.18 11.77 5.63
CA ASP A 227 6.13 10.96 6.85
C ASP A 227 6.59 11.79 8.06
N ARG A 228 5.76 11.82 9.10
CA ARG A 228 6.05 12.58 10.31
C ARG A 228 7.19 11.94 11.10
N GLU A 229 8.18 12.74 11.47
CA GLU A 229 9.23 12.34 12.42
C GLU A 229 8.67 12.32 13.86
N SER A 230 9.08 11.32 14.64
CA SER A 230 8.73 11.22 16.05
C SER A 230 9.37 12.34 16.85
N THR A 231 8.56 13.02 17.66
CA THR A 231 9.04 14.10 18.55
C THR A 231 9.74 13.56 19.80
N SER A 232 9.47 12.32 20.20
CA SER A 232 10.10 11.66 21.35
C SER A 232 11.36 10.89 20.98
N THR A 233 11.48 10.47 19.71
CA THR A 233 12.57 9.64 19.22
C THR A 233 13.06 10.20 17.87
N PRO A 234 13.88 11.27 17.89
CA PRO A 234 14.41 11.87 16.67
C PRO A 234 15.12 10.83 15.78
N GLY A 235 14.96 10.94 14.47
CA GLY A 235 15.45 9.97 13.49
C GLY A 235 14.52 8.78 13.25
N VAL A 236 13.40 8.66 13.95
CA VAL A 236 12.39 7.60 13.74
C VAL A 236 11.09 8.20 13.20
N LEU A 237 10.49 7.55 12.21
CA LEU A 237 9.25 8.01 11.58
C LEU A 237 8.02 7.37 12.23
N ARG A 238 6.93 8.13 12.35
CA ARG A 238 5.61 7.64 12.80
C ARG A 238 4.85 6.98 11.65
N ASN A 239 5.44 5.92 11.11
CA ASN A 239 4.89 5.16 10.00
C ASN A 239 4.77 3.67 10.31
N PHE A 240 4.24 2.93 9.32
CA PHE A 240 4.07 1.50 9.39
C PHE A 240 3.86 0.85 8.02
N ASP A 241 4.14 -0.44 7.97
CA ASP A 241 3.63 -1.36 6.96
C ASP A 241 2.79 -2.46 7.63
N LEU A 242 1.74 -2.93 6.96
CA LEU A 242 1.03 -4.16 7.34
C LEU A 242 1.54 -5.32 6.50
N ILE A 243 2.11 -6.31 7.17
CA ILE A 243 2.67 -7.50 6.55
C ILE A 243 1.67 -8.65 6.72
N ALA A 244 1.24 -9.26 5.62
CA ALA A 244 0.51 -10.52 5.62
C ALA A 244 1.44 -11.69 5.94
N PRO A 245 0.95 -12.78 6.56
CA PRO A 245 1.74 -13.97 6.84
C PRO A 245 2.00 -14.81 5.57
N GLU A 246 2.53 -16.03 5.73
CA GLU A 246 2.64 -17.05 4.66
C GLU A 246 3.51 -16.61 3.47
N GLY A 247 4.52 -15.77 3.73
CA GLY A 247 5.38 -15.22 2.66
C GLY A 247 4.71 -14.20 1.72
N TYR A 248 3.48 -13.74 1.99
CA TYR A 248 2.81 -12.74 1.14
C TYR A 248 3.41 -11.34 1.24
N GLY A 249 3.95 -10.98 2.40
CA GLY A 249 4.61 -9.70 2.60
C GLY A 249 3.64 -8.51 2.73
N GLU A 250 4.12 -7.33 2.35
CA GLU A 250 3.48 -6.03 2.53
C GLU A 250 2.16 -5.91 1.76
N LEU A 251 1.05 -5.74 2.49
CA LEU A 251 -0.26 -5.41 1.94
C LEU A 251 -0.51 -3.90 1.88
N CYS A 252 -0.01 -3.16 2.86
CA CYS A 252 -0.36 -1.77 3.08
C CYS A 252 0.83 -1.02 3.66
N SER A 253 0.98 0.24 3.28
CA SER A 253 1.93 1.18 3.90
C SER A 253 1.21 2.47 4.29
N GLY A 254 1.62 3.09 5.39
CA GLY A 254 0.96 4.27 5.95
C GLY A 254 1.79 5.05 6.94
N SER A 255 1.37 6.27 7.24
CA SER A 255 2.03 7.12 8.22
C SER A 255 1.11 8.18 8.80
N GLU A 256 1.49 8.66 9.97
CA GLU A 256 1.10 9.99 10.41
C GLU A 256 1.84 11.03 9.57
N ARG A 257 1.14 12.07 9.13
CA ARG A 257 1.66 13.01 8.14
C ARG A 257 2.34 14.19 8.77
N GLU A 258 3.44 14.59 8.16
CA GLU A 258 3.97 15.92 8.38
C GLU A 258 3.01 16.96 7.80
N HIS A 259 2.82 18.05 8.53
CA HIS A 259 1.96 19.18 8.15
C HIS A 259 2.64 20.53 8.43
N ASP A 260 3.82 20.53 9.04
CA ASP A 260 4.65 21.73 9.16
C ASP A 260 5.42 22.00 7.89
N TYR A 261 5.21 23.20 7.32
CA TYR A 261 5.86 23.65 6.10
C TYR A 261 7.38 23.59 6.18
N GLY A 262 7.97 24.05 7.30
CA GLY A 262 9.42 24.13 7.47
C GLY A 262 10.06 22.75 7.49
N ARG A 263 9.44 21.80 8.20
CA ARG A 263 9.90 20.40 8.25
C ARG A 263 9.76 19.71 6.90
N ILE A 264 8.63 19.87 6.19
CA ILE A 264 8.46 19.30 4.84
C ILE A 264 9.54 19.80 3.89
N VAL A 265 9.76 21.12 3.81
CA VAL A 265 10.76 21.69 2.90
C VAL A 265 12.17 21.23 3.27
N THR A 266 12.48 21.10 4.56
CA THR A 266 13.76 20.56 5.03
C THR A 266 13.93 19.11 4.57
N ARG A 267 12.92 18.26 4.78
CA ARG A 267 12.93 16.85 4.35
C ARG A 267 13.08 16.70 2.84
N MET A 268 12.36 17.51 2.05
CA MET A 268 12.51 17.52 0.60
C MET A 268 13.96 17.80 0.17
N ARG A 269 14.61 18.78 0.80
CA ARG A 269 16.02 19.11 0.50
C ARG A 269 16.98 18.00 0.90
N GLU A 270 16.76 17.36 2.05
CA GLU A 270 17.54 16.21 2.52
C GLU A 270 17.48 15.03 1.53
N THR A 271 16.32 14.80 0.90
CA THR A 271 16.12 13.69 -0.05
C THR A 271 16.35 14.07 -1.51
N GLY A 272 16.77 15.32 -1.79
CA GLY A 272 17.00 15.81 -3.15
C GLY A 272 15.74 16.16 -3.96
N GLU A 273 14.57 16.17 -3.32
CA GLU A 273 13.33 16.63 -3.94
C GLU A 273 13.34 18.16 -4.11
N ASN A 274 12.92 18.64 -5.29
CA ASN A 274 12.86 20.07 -5.56
C ASN A 274 11.52 20.65 -5.07
N PRO A 275 11.50 21.47 -4.00
CA PRO A 275 10.26 22.01 -3.45
C PRO A 275 9.44 22.83 -4.46
N ALA A 276 10.09 23.46 -5.44
CA ALA A 276 9.40 24.27 -6.45
C ALA A 276 8.42 23.44 -7.30
N LYS A 277 8.66 22.13 -7.49
CA LYS A 277 7.72 21.25 -8.21
C LYS A 277 6.42 21.02 -7.43
N TYR A 278 6.49 21.10 -6.09
CA TYR A 278 5.39 20.86 -5.18
C TYR A 278 4.72 22.16 -4.73
N ALA A 279 4.93 23.28 -5.43
CA ALA A 279 4.47 24.61 -5.01
C ALA A 279 2.98 24.63 -4.64
N TRP A 280 2.11 24.05 -5.47
CA TRP A 280 0.67 23.99 -5.19
C TRP A 280 0.36 23.31 -3.84
N TYR A 281 1.03 22.21 -3.53
CA TYR A 281 0.84 21.46 -2.30
C TYR A 281 1.44 22.21 -1.11
N LEU A 282 2.64 22.75 -1.27
CA LEU A 282 3.33 23.53 -0.24
C LEU A 282 2.59 24.83 0.10
N ASP A 283 1.86 25.42 -0.84
CA ASP A 283 1.00 26.57 -0.58
C ASP A 283 -0.21 26.18 0.29
N LEU A 284 -0.81 24.99 0.08
CA LEU A 284 -1.85 24.46 0.97
C LEU A 284 -1.31 24.19 2.36
N VAL A 285 -0.14 23.56 2.47
CA VAL A 285 0.54 23.32 3.76
C VAL A 285 0.79 24.66 4.48
N ARG A 286 1.28 25.67 3.77
CA ARG A 286 1.59 27.00 4.34
C ARG A 286 0.35 27.74 4.83
N THR A 287 -0.76 27.59 4.11
CA THR A 287 -2.04 28.24 4.48
C THR A 287 -2.83 27.44 5.52
N GLY A 288 -2.46 26.18 5.76
CA GLY A 288 -2.96 25.34 6.82
C GLY A 288 -3.60 24.07 6.26
N ILE A 289 -2.85 22.97 6.30
CA ILE A 289 -3.39 21.63 6.06
C ILE A 289 -3.64 20.92 7.40
N PRO A 290 -4.72 20.13 7.55
CA PRO A 290 -4.95 19.41 8.79
C PRO A 290 -3.83 18.41 9.09
N ALA A 291 -3.41 18.34 10.36
CA ALA A 291 -2.71 17.17 10.86
C ALA A 291 -3.53 15.92 10.53
N SER A 292 -2.88 14.82 10.17
CA SER A 292 -3.57 13.66 9.63
C SER A 292 -2.73 12.40 9.72
N ALA A 293 -3.40 11.27 9.56
CA ALA A 293 -2.75 9.99 9.31
C ALA A 293 -3.57 9.21 8.27
N GLY A 294 -2.91 8.30 7.59
CA GLY A 294 -3.57 7.47 6.59
C GLY A 294 -2.67 6.41 6.00
N PHE A 295 -3.22 5.62 5.10
CA PHE A 295 -2.55 4.46 4.52
C PHE A 295 -3.05 4.17 3.11
N GLY A 296 -2.35 3.32 2.38
CA GLY A 296 -2.76 2.80 1.07
C GLY A 296 -2.66 1.28 1.04
N LEU A 297 -3.80 0.59 1.04
CA LEU A 297 -3.89 -0.87 0.99
C LEU A 297 -3.90 -1.32 -0.49
N GLY A 298 -2.90 -2.10 -0.90
CA GLY A 298 -2.79 -2.61 -2.27
C GLY A 298 -3.90 -3.63 -2.57
N VAL A 299 -4.83 -3.28 -3.46
CA VAL A 299 -6.02 -4.10 -3.75
C VAL A 299 -5.63 -5.46 -4.32
N GLN A 300 -4.71 -5.49 -5.29
CA GLN A 300 -4.26 -6.74 -5.91
C GLN A 300 -3.44 -7.59 -4.93
N ARG A 301 -2.60 -6.98 -4.09
CA ARG A 301 -1.84 -7.72 -3.06
C ARG A 301 -2.77 -8.31 -2.00
N PHE A 302 -3.76 -7.55 -1.55
CA PHE A 302 -4.75 -8.05 -0.60
C PHE A 302 -5.61 -9.16 -1.21
N THR A 303 -6.05 -9.00 -2.46
CA THR A 303 -6.73 -10.07 -3.20
C THR A 303 -5.85 -11.31 -3.30
N ARG A 304 -4.58 -11.16 -3.66
CA ARG A 304 -3.60 -12.25 -3.78
C ARG A 304 -3.51 -13.03 -2.46
N TYR A 305 -3.40 -12.34 -1.33
CA TYR A 305 -3.38 -12.96 0.00
C TYR A 305 -4.69 -13.70 0.33
N VAL A 306 -5.84 -13.05 0.16
CA VAL A 306 -7.13 -13.66 0.52
C VAL A 306 -7.48 -14.84 -0.38
N ALA A 307 -7.14 -14.77 -1.67
CA ALA A 307 -7.40 -15.85 -2.63
C ALA A 307 -6.34 -16.96 -2.63
N GLY A 308 -5.24 -16.83 -1.91
CA GLY A 308 -4.18 -17.85 -1.91
C GLY A 308 -3.37 -17.91 -3.21
N LEU A 309 -3.15 -16.80 -3.90
CA LEU A 309 -2.55 -16.78 -5.24
C LEU A 309 -1.02 -16.71 -5.21
N ASP A 310 -0.39 -17.42 -6.14
CA ASP A 310 1.06 -17.43 -6.30
C ASP A 310 1.60 -16.05 -6.70
N ALA A 311 0.92 -15.36 -7.61
CA ALA A 311 1.36 -14.09 -8.18
C ALA A 311 0.27 -13.03 -8.23
N VAL A 312 0.67 -11.77 -8.00
CA VAL A 312 -0.23 -10.61 -7.96
C VAL A 312 -0.94 -10.35 -9.30
N TRP A 313 -0.35 -10.78 -10.42
CA TRP A 313 -0.96 -10.62 -11.75
C TRP A 313 -2.26 -11.42 -11.89
N GLN A 314 -2.42 -12.51 -11.13
CA GLN A 314 -3.64 -13.32 -11.13
C GLN A 314 -4.84 -12.54 -10.55
N ALA A 315 -4.58 -11.49 -9.77
CA ALA A 315 -5.58 -10.61 -9.19
C ALA A 315 -5.96 -9.41 -10.09
N THR A 316 -5.68 -9.46 -11.40
CA THR A 316 -6.09 -8.43 -12.36
C THR A 316 -6.58 -9.05 -13.67
N ALA A 317 -7.52 -8.35 -14.32
CA ALA A 317 -8.05 -8.73 -15.63
C ALA A 317 -7.01 -8.51 -16.75
N PHE A 318 -6.20 -7.46 -16.64
CA PHE A 318 -5.22 -7.06 -17.66
C PHE A 318 -3.89 -6.73 -16.98
N PRO A 319 -3.04 -7.74 -16.69
CA PRO A 319 -1.81 -7.52 -15.95
C PRO A 319 -0.80 -6.71 -16.74
N LYS A 320 -0.26 -5.67 -16.09
CA LYS A 320 0.92 -4.91 -16.54
C LYS A 320 2.11 -5.33 -15.71
N LEU A 321 2.83 -6.37 -16.14
CA LEU A 321 4.05 -6.80 -15.46
C LEU A 321 5.23 -5.87 -15.84
N PRO A 322 6.20 -5.65 -14.92
CA PRO A 322 7.39 -4.88 -15.23
C PRO A 322 8.13 -5.44 -16.45
N GLY A 323 8.40 -4.60 -17.46
CA GLY A 323 9.15 -4.98 -18.67
C GLY A 323 8.37 -5.83 -19.68
N VAL A 324 7.12 -6.21 -19.42
CA VAL A 324 6.31 -7.03 -20.33
C VAL A 324 5.34 -6.13 -21.09
N VAL A 325 5.33 -6.24 -22.42
CA VAL A 325 4.35 -5.53 -23.27
C VAL A 325 3.07 -6.36 -23.33
N SER A 326 1.95 -5.85 -22.82
CA SER A 326 0.67 -6.55 -22.79
C SER A 326 -0.54 -5.65 -23.12
N PRO A 327 -1.64 -6.20 -23.68
CA PRO A 327 -2.91 -5.51 -23.90
C PRO A 327 -3.51 -4.95 -22.63
#